data_AF-A0A8G1H7Y7-F1
#
_entry.id   AF-A0A8G1H7Y7-F1
#
_cell.length_a   1.000
_cell.length_b   1.000
_cell.length_c   1.000
_cell.angle_alpha   90.00
_cell.angle_beta   90.00
_cell.angle_gamma   90.00
#
_symmetry.space_group_name_H-M   'P 1'
#
loop_
_entity.id
_entity.type
_entity.pdbx_description
1 polymer ?
#
loop_
_entity_poly.entity_id
_entity_poly.type
_entity_poly.pdbx_seq_one_letter_code
_entity_poly.pdbx_strand_id
1 'polypeptide(L)'
;MMADIEPTRAIVNDGETYDGKIIPTTQAEIDRPVRVYDGATVHGSIYGETVEISDEATVEGSVMASEAVELTNGRVTGEVGSPGRVHAKSTRVAGTVTGKRVRLTNCIIRGNVVGMNVILENSVVLGIVTADRELTVEDTVCYTVRSEGDTILDDTTTILPQIAVGGTLDLKTPVTVAGLGDLNVEEAKTEADTADEPRLPVMTNNDRYEQNGTTYLSLSPRILNLERVTERLDQLEDAVMQTVADTSDDEGATMGIEDVFSHLEADIDPPKPVE
;
A
#
# COMPACT_ATOMS: atom_id res chain seq x y z
N MET A 1 -9.85 -35.89 -13.89
CA MET A 1 -10.89 -36.83 -14.38
C MET A 1 -11.71 -36.08 -15.41
N MET A 2 -13.03 -35.95 -15.29
CA MET A 2 -13.80 -34.85 -15.89
C MET A 2 -14.53 -34.13 -14.74
N ALA A 3 -14.66 -32.83 -14.85
CA ALA A 3 -15.23 -31.98 -13.83
C ALA A 3 -16.71 -32.31 -13.59
N ASP A 4 -17.07 -32.44 -12.32
CA ASP A 4 -18.40 -32.82 -11.85
C ASP A 4 -19.23 -31.55 -11.67
N ILE A 5 -19.67 -30.99 -12.80
CA ILE A 5 -20.43 -29.73 -12.90
C ILE A 5 -21.93 -30.03 -12.92
N GLU A 6 -22.52 -30.17 -11.73
CA GLU A 6 -23.94 -30.39 -11.53
C GLU A 6 -24.71 -29.05 -11.35
N PRO A 7 -26.06 -29.09 -11.36
CA PRO A 7 -26.86 -27.94 -10.91
C PRO A 7 -26.61 -27.60 -9.44
N THR A 8 -26.45 -28.61 -8.58
CA THR A 8 -26.39 -28.49 -7.12
C THR A 8 -24.99 -28.33 -6.53
N ARG A 9 -23.93 -28.48 -7.33
CA ARG A 9 -22.52 -28.31 -6.94
C ARG A 9 -21.67 -28.30 -8.21
N ALA A 10 -20.51 -27.66 -8.18
CA ALA A 10 -19.51 -27.80 -9.24
C ALA A 10 -18.15 -28.15 -8.66
N ILE A 11 -17.51 -29.21 -9.18
CA ILE A 11 -16.22 -29.69 -8.69
C ILE A 11 -15.24 -29.85 -9.86
N VAL A 12 -14.07 -29.23 -9.74
CA VAL A 12 -12.89 -29.52 -10.57
C VAL A 12 -11.91 -30.30 -9.71
N ASN A 13 -11.50 -31.48 -10.18
CA ASN A 13 -10.74 -32.45 -9.39
C ASN A 13 -9.24 -32.12 -9.31
N ASP A 14 -8.53 -32.75 -8.37
CA ASP A 14 -7.08 -32.74 -8.23
C ASP A 14 -6.35 -32.87 -9.59
N GLY A 15 -5.42 -31.94 -9.84
CA GLY A 15 -4.61 -31.86 -11.06
C GLY A 15 -5.39 -31.70 -12.39
N GLU A 16 -6.69 -31.39 -12.36
CA GLU A 16 -7.53 -31.37 -13.57
C GLU A 16 -7.53 -29.99 -14.26
N THR A 17 -7.47 -29.98 -15.60
CA THR A 17 -7.69 -28.79 -16.42
C THR A 17 -9.13 -28.74 -16.93
N TYR A 18 -9.85 -27.65 -16.65
CA TYR A 18 -11.22 -27.39 -17.11
C TYR A 18 -11.28 -26.17 -18.03
N ASP A 19 -11.49 -26.42 -19.33
CA ASP A 19 -11.68 -25.41 -20.37
C ASP A 19 -13.13 -24.91 -20.42
N GLY A 20 -13.50 -24.03 -19.48
CA GLY A 20 -14.85 -23.46 -19.46
C GLY A 20 -15.12 -22.48 -18.32
N LYS A 21 -16.29 -21.83 -18.39
CA LYS A 21 -16.80 -20.95 -17.33
C LYS A 21 -17.74 -21.75 -16.42
N ILE A 22 -17.49 -21.71 -15.11
CA ILE A 22 -18.37 -22.33 -14.10
C ILE A 22 -19.33 -21.24 -13.61
N ILE A 23 -20.29 -20.84 -14.45
CA ILE A 23 -21.27 -19.78 -14.16
C ILE A 23 -22.71 -20.33 -14.23
N PRO A 24 -23.67 -19.77 -13.48
CA PRO A 24 -25.07 -20.20 -13.54
C PRO A 24 -25.68 -19.99 -14.93
N THR A 25 -26.27 -21.05 -15.48
CA THR A 25 -27.10 -20.97 -16.70
C THR A 25 -28.60 -21.08 -16.39
N THR A 26 -28.95 -21.66 -15.24
CA THR A 26 -30.31 -21.76 -14.71
C THR A 26 -30.38 -21.24 -13.27
N GLN A 27 -31.60 -20.92 -12.79
CA GLN A 27 -31.83 -20.43 -11.43
C GLN A 27 -31.33 -21.40 -10.34
N ALA A 28 -31.32 -22.72 -10.61
CA ALA A 28 -30.88 -23.73 -9.66
C ALA A 28 -29.36 -23.76 -9.44
N GLU A 29 -28.60 -23.12 -10.31
CA GLU A 29 -27.12 -23.08 -10.26
C GLU A 29 -26.59 -21.82 -9.56
N ILE A 30 -27.44 -20.83 -9.26
CA ILE A 30 -27.01 -19.55 -8.67
C ILE A 30 -26.44 -19.80 -7.27
N ASP A 31 -27.16 -20.59 -6.47
CA ASP A 31 -26.83 -20.87 -5.08
C ASP A 31 -26.03 -22.19 -4.94
N ARG A 32 -25.28 -22.61 -5.97
CA ARG A 32 -24.45 -23.83 -5.91
C ARG A 32 -23.07 -23.54 -5.31
N PRO A 33 -22.51 -24.38 -4.44
CA PRO A 33 -21.10 -24.32 -4.07
C PRO A 33 -20.22 -24.74 -5.26
N VAL A 34 -19.05 -24.09 -5.40
CA VAL A 34 -18.01 -24.48 -6.36
C VAL A 34 -16.72 -24.81 -5.62
N ARG A 35 -16.08 -25.93 -5.98
CA ARG A 35 -14.79 -26.35 -5.44
C ARG A 35 -13.80 -26.63 -6.54
N VAL A 36 -12.61 -26.06 -6.43
CA VAL A 36 -11.46 -26.36 -7.28
C VAL A 36 -10.39 -26.96 -6.37
N TYR A 37 -10.10 -28.25 -6.55
CA TYR A 37 -9.15 -28.99 -5.73
C TYR A 37 -7.69 -28.78 -6.16
N ASP A 38 -6.77 -29.38 -5.42
CA ASP A 38 -5.35 -29.06 -5.45
C ASP A 38 -4.72 -29.20 -6.86
N GLY A 39 -3.83 -28.27 -7.21
CA GLY A 39 -3.16 -28.22 -8.52
C GLY A 39 -4.05 -28.07 -9.77
N ALA A 40 -5.37 -27.98 -9.61
CA ALA A 40 -6.30 -27.90 -10.73
C ALA A 40 -6.25 -26.53 -11.45
N THR A 41 -6.64 -26.49 -12.72
CA THR A 41 -6.59 -25.28 -13.56
C THR A 41 -7.95 -25.04 -14.23
N VAL A 42 -8.49 -23.83 -14.10
CA VAL A 42 -9.77 -23.42 -14.69
C VAL A 42 -9.54 -22.26 -15.68
N HIS A 43 -9.72 -22.53 -16.98
CA HIS A 43 -9.62 -21.51 -18.04
C HIS A 43 -10.97 -20.80 -18.24
N GLY A 44 -11.42 -20.09 -17.21
CA GLY A 44 -12.65 -19.30 -17.26
C GLY A 44 -13.08 -18.71 -15.92
N SER A 45 -14.14 -17.89 -15.97
CA SER A 45 -14.76 -17.28 -14.78
C SER A 45 -15.55 -18.30 -13.97
N ILE A 46 -15.56 -18.13 -12.64
CA ILE A 46 -16.29 -18.97 -11.68
C ILE A 46 -17.33 -18.11 -10.93
N TYR A 47 -18.54 -18.66 -10.74
CA TYR A 47 -19.58 -18.11 -9.88
C TYR A 47 -20.34 -19.23 -9.12
N GLY A 48 -20.61 -19.00 -7.83
CA GLY A 48 -21.49 -19.83 -7.00
C GLY A 48 -21.95 -19.13 -5.71
N GLU A 49 -22.51 -19.88 -4.76
CA GLU A 49 -22.84 -19.39 -3.41
C GLU A 49 -21.57 -19.18 -2.58
N THR A 50 -20.80 -20.26 -2.44
CA THR A 50 -19.44 -20.27 -1.90
C THR A 50 -18.51 -20.84 -2.97
N VAL A 51 -17.34 -20.22 -3.16
CA VAL A 51 -16.29 -20.72 -4.04
C VAL A 51 -15.01 -21.00 -3.24
N GLU A 52 -14.63 -22.26 -3.19
CA GLU A 52 -13.41 -22.76 -2.53
C GLU A 52 -12.34 -23.07 -3.60
N ILE A 53 -11.17 -22.44 -3.50
CA ILE A 53 -10.00 -22.72 -4.35
C ILE A 53 -8.88 -23.24 -3.45
N SER A 54 -8.43 -24.47 -3.74
CA SER A 54 -7.50 -25.26 -2.90
C SER A 54 -6.03 -25.08 -3.33
N ASP A 55 -5.12 -25.85 -2.73
CA ASP A 55 -3.68 -25.54 -2.77
C ASP A 55 -3.09 -25.68 -4.18
N GLU A 56 -2.26 -24.70 -4.59
CA GLU A 56 -1.64 -24.60 -5.93
C GLU A 56 -2.62 -24.46 -7.12
N ALA A 57 -3.94 -24.47 -6.88
CA ALA A 57 -4.93 -24.36 -7.94
C ALA A 57 -4.92 -22.97 -8.62
N THR A 58 -5.16 -22.96 -9.93
CA THR A 58 -5.07 -21.76 -10.79
C THR A 58 -6.40 -21.47 -11.50
N VAL A 59 -6.86 -20.23 -11.46
CA VAL A 59 -8.04 -19.74 -12.20
C VAL A 59 -7.65 -18.61 -13.15
N GLU A 60 -7.86 -18.80 -14.44
CA GLU A 60 -7.70 -17.78 -15.49
C GLU A 60 -9.05 -17.13 -15.81
N GLY A 61 -9.55 -16.38 -14.83
CA GLY A 61 -10.80 -15.64 -14.90
C GLY A 61 -11.21 -15.09 -13.53
N SER A 62 -12.23 -14.25 -13.52
CA SER A 62 -12.81 -13.74 -12.27
C SER A 62 -13.44 -14.86 -11.41
N VAL A 63 -13.24 -14.78 -10.10
CA VAL A 63 -13.88 -15.65 -9.09
C VAL A 63 -14.88 -14.83 -8.30
N MET A 64 -16.17 -15.15 -8.44
CA MET A 64 -17.26 -14.41 -7.82
C MET A 64 -18.11 -15.35 -6.95
N ALA A 65 -18.67 -14.85 -5.84
CA ALA A 65 -19.56 -15.65 -5.00
C ALA A 65 -20.64 -14.81 -4.32
N SER A 66 -21.85 -15.35 -4.13
CA SER A 66 -22.94 -14.62 -3.46
C SER A 66 -22.73 -14.49 -1.95
N GLU A 67 -22.15 -15.49 -1.28
CA GLU A 67 -21.82 -15.46 0.16
C GLU A 67 -20.31 -15.36 0.42
N ALA A 68 -19.49 -16.20 -0.23
CA ALA A 68 -18.09 -16.37 0.17
C ALA A 68 -17.14 -16.80 -0.94
N VAL A 69 -15.96 -16.16 -1.01
CA VAL A 69 -14.79 -16.72 -1.72
C VAL A 69 -13.71 -17.08 -0.68
N GLU A 70 -13.21 -18.31 -0.73
CA GLU A 70 -12.20 -18.85 0.17
C GLU A 70 -11.04 -19.45 -0.63
N LEU A 71 -9.84 -18.86 -0.53
CA LEU A 71 -8.66 -19.19 -1.35
C LEU A 71 -7.49 -19.62 -0.46
N THR A 72 -6.86 -20.77 -0.73
CA THR A 72 -5.64 -21.22 -0.02
C THR A 72 -4.55 -21.60 -1.02
N ASN A 73 -3.36 -21.00 -0.89
CA ASN A 73 -2.16 -21.21 -1.74
C ASN A 73 -2.40 -21.11 -3.28
N GLY A 74 -3.54 -20.58 -3.70
CA GLY A 74 -3.97 -20.57 -5.09
C GLY A 74 -3.48 -19.37 -5.89
N ARG A 75 -3.86 -19.35 -7.17
CA ARG A 75 -3.59 -18.25 -8.10
C ARG A 75 -4.84 -17.86 -8.88
N VAL A 76 -5.23 -16.59 -8.84
CA VAL A 76 -6.33 -16.04 -9.65
C VAL A 76 -5.79 -14.95 -10.57
N THR A 77 -6.12 -15.04 -11.86
CA THR A 77 -5.85 -14.00 -12.87
C THR A 77 -7.20 -13.44 -13.33
N GLY A 78 -7.69 -12.44 -12.59
CA GLY A 78 -9.01 -11.85 -12.72
C GLY A 78 -9.53 -11.30 -11.38
N GLU A 79 -10.63 -10.55 -11.43
CA GLU A 79 -11.28 -9.99 -10.23
C GLU A 79 -11.78 -11.07 -9.26
N VAL A 80 -11.62 -10.87 -7.96
CA VAL A 80 -12.13 -11.73 -6.89
C VAL A 80 -13.20 -10.97 -6.10
N GLY A 81 -14.43 -11.48 -5.98
CA GLY A 81 -15.53 -10.70 -5.41
C GLY A 81 -16.61 -11.47 -4.64
N SER A 82 -17.04 -10.93 -3.50
CA SER A 82 -18.30 -11.35 -2.83
C SER A 82 -18.91 -10.24 -1.97
N PRO A 83 -20.25 -10.03 -2.01
CA PRO A 83 -20.92 -9.08 -1.11
C PRO A 83 -21.00 -9.60 0.34
N GLY A 84 -20.63 -10.87 0.61
CA GLY A 84 -20.51 -11.44 1.95
C GLY A 84 -19.08 -11.37 2.49
N ARG A 85 -18.21 -12.32 2.10
CA ARG A 85 -16.80 -12.38 2.53
C ARG A 85 -15.83 -12.82 1.42
N VAL A 86 -14.61 -12.31 1.48
CA VAL A 86 -13.46 -12.89 0.76
C VAL A 86 -12.35 -13.15 1.77
N HIS A 87 -11.98 -14.42 1.93
CA HIS A 87 -10.83 -14.84 2.73
C HIS A 87 -9.79 -15.47 1.80
N ALA A 88 -8.54 -15.00 1.87
CA ALA A 88 -7.45 -15.58 1.09
C ALA A 88 -6.19 -15.75 1.94
N LYS A 89 -5.57 -16.92 1.84
CA LYS A 89 -4.34 -17.27 2.54
C LYS A 89 -3.26 -17.72 1.57
N SER A 90 -2.04 -17.19 1.69
CA SER A 90 -0.87 -17.56 0.87
C SER A 90 -1.09 -17.47 -0.65
N THR A 91 -2.07 -16.67 -1.06
CA THR A 91 -2.68 -16.68 -2.39
C THR A 91 -2.19 -15.51 -3.25
N ARG A 92 -2.16 -15.68 -4.58
CA ARG A 92 -1.74 -14.65 -5.53
C ARG A 92 -2.89 -14.23 -6.42
N VAL A 93 -3.27 -12.96 -6.40
CA VAL A 93 -4.36 -12.40 -7.24
C VAL A 93 -3.79 -11.34 -8.18
N ALA A 94 -4.14 -11.42 -9.46
CA ALA A 94 -3.91 -10.35 -10.44
C ALA A 94 -5.27 -9.82 -10.91
N GLY A 95 -5.75 -8.77 -10.26
CA GLY A 95 -7.14 -8.27 -10.30
C GLY A 95 -7.51 -7.61 -8.96
N THR A 96 -8.70 -7.01 -8.88
CA THR A 96 -9.21 -6.41 -7.64
C THR A 96 -9.82 -7.48 -6.73
N VAL A 97 -9.55 -7.40 -5.43
CA VAL A 97 -10.29 -8.13 -4.40
C VAL A 97 -11.38 -7.23 -3.83
N THR A 98 -12.64 -7.65 -3.89
CA THR A 98 -13.79 -6.86 -3.42
C THR A 98 -14.66 -7.65 -2.45
N GLY A 99 -14.97 -7.09 -1.27
CA GLY A 99 -16.04 -7.66 -0.46
C GLY A 99 -16.38 -6.94 0.84
N LYS A 100 -17.54 -7.27 1.41
CA LYS A 100 -18.01 -6.65 2.66
C LYS A 100 -17.09 -6.96 3.85
N ARG A 101 -16.50 -8.16 3.88
CA ARG A 101 -15.35 -8.48 4.73
C ARG A 101 -14.25 -9.03 3.85
N VAL A 102 -13.06 -8.47 3.92
CA VAL A 102 -11.88 -8.98 3.22
C VAL A 102 -10.81 -9.29 4.26
N ARG A 103 -10.30 -10.52 4.27
CA ARG A 103 -9.12 -10.90 5.08
C ARG A 103 -8.09 -11.58 4.20
N LEU A 104 -6.89 -11.00 4.14
CA LEU A 104 -5.78 -11.47 3.32
C LEU A 104 -4.57 -11.73 4.23
N THR A 105 -4.10 -12.98 4.28
CA THR A 105 -2.97 -13.39 5.13
C THR A 105 -1.89 -14.06 4.26
N ASN A 106 -0.64 -13.58 4.29
CA ASN A 106 0.46 -14.04 3.43
C ASN A 106 0.20 -13.86 1.91
N CYS A 107 -0.61 -12.88 1.50
CA CYS A 107 -1.14 -12.77 0.13
C CYS A 107 -0.40 -11.72 -0.73
N ILE A 108 -0.37 -11.94 -2.05
CA ILE A 108 0.17 -10.98 -3.02
C ILE A 108 -0.92 -10.57 -4.01
N ILE A 109 -1.36 -9.33 -3.91
CA ILE A 109 -2.40 -8.73 -4.77
C ILE A 109 -1.74 -7.76 -5.75
N ARG A 110 -1.94 -7.98 -7.04
CA ARG A 110 -1.58 -7.06 -8.14
C ARG A 110 -2.86 -6.45 -8.69
N GLY A 111 -3.28 -5.37 -8.07
CA GLY A 111 -4.62 -4.81 -8.18
C GLY A 111 -5.06 -4.22 -6.84
N ASN A 112 -6.33 -3.82 -6.75
CA ASN A 112 -6.85 -3.12 -5.58
C ASN A 112 -7.44 -4.10 -4.54
N VAL A 113 -7.64 -3.62 -3.32
CA VAL A 113 -8.42 -4.30 -2.28
C VAL A 113 -9.49 -3.32 -1.80
N VAL A 114 -10.76 -3.68 -1.91
CA VAL A 114 -11.90 -2.80 -1.61
C VAL A 114 -12.91 -3.52 -0.72
N GLY A 115 -13.31 -2.92 0.39
CA GLY A 115 -14.32 -3.52 1.25
C GLY A 115 -14.89 -2.60 2.31
N MET A 116 -15.85 -3.11 3.09
CA MET A 116 -16.35 -2.36 4.25
C MET A 116 -15.41 -2.54 5.46
N ASN A 117 -14.93 -3.76 5.67
CA ASN A 117 -14.02 -4.12 6.76
C ASN A 117 -12.88 -4.94 6.13
N VAL A 118 -11.64 -4.46 6.22
CA VAL A 118 -10.47 -5.01 5.51
C VAL A 118 -9.35 -5.30 6.50
N ILE A 119 -8.84 -6.53 6.50
CA ILE A 119 -7.73 -6.99 7.33
C ILE A 119 -6.63 -7.53 6.42
N LEU A 120 -5.43 -6.96 6.52
CA LEU A 120 -4.24 -7.38 5.77
C LEU A 120 -3.13 -7.78 6.74
N GLU A 121 -2.65 -9.02 6.61
CA GLU A 121 -1.65 -9.63 7.50
C GLU A 121 -0.50 -10.19 6.64
N ASN A 122 0.74 -9.77 6.89
CA ASN A 122 1.95 -10.23 6.17
C ASN A 122 1.76 -10.27 4.63
N SER A 123 1.20 -9.21 4.05
CA SER A 123 0.70 -9.21 2.67
C SER A 123 1.32 -8.09 1.82
N VAL A 124 1.14 -8.18 0.50
CA VAL A 124 1.62 -7.17 -0.46
C VAL A 124 0.49 -6.78 -1.40
N VAL A 125 0.05 -5.52 -1.37
CA VAL A 125 -0.99 -4.96 -2.25
C VAL A 125 -0.40 -3.90 -3.17
N LEU A 126 -0.13 -4.30 -4.42
CA LEU A 126 0.33 -3.41 -5.48
C LEU A 126 -0.87 -2.77 -6.19
N GLY A 127 -1.55 -1.89 -5.46
CA GLY A 127 -2.72 -1.11 -5.87
C GLY A 127 -3.31 -0.33 -4.71
N ILE A 128 -4.56 0.11 -4.84
CA ILE A 128 -5.25 0.87 -3.79
C ILE A 128 -5.90 -0.08 -2.79
N VAL A 129 -5.63 0.10 -1.50
CA VAL A 129 -6.42 -0.44 -0.39
C VAL A 129 -7.47 0.58 0.01
N THR A 130 -8.75 0.19 0.03
CA THR A 130 -9.90 1.03 0.41
C THR A 130 -10.79 0.29 1.41
N ALA A 131 -11.09 0.93 2.54
CA ALA A 131 -12.04 0.43 3.54
C ALA A 131 -13.13 1.46 3.89
N ASP A 132 -14.41 1.07 3.92
CA ASP A 132 -15.53 1.99 4.25
C ASP A 132 -15.77 2.17 5.77
N ARG A 133 -15.22 1.30 6.64
CA ARG A 133 -15.51 1.31 8.09
C ARG A 133 -14.33 0.94 8.98
N GLU A 134 -13.65 -0.16 8.65
CA GLU A 134 -12.60 -0.75 9.49
C GLU A 134 -11.45 -1.19 8.59
N LEU A 135 -10.24 -0.71 8.88
CA LEU A 135 -9.01 -1.12 8.22
C LEU A 135 -8.00 -1.58 9.28
N THR A 136 -7.44 -2.77 9.11
CA THR A 136 -6.29 -3.26 9.88
C THR A 136 -5.21 -3.72 8.92
N VAL A 137 -3.99 -3.23 9.13
CA VAL A 137 -2.81 -3.54 8.31
C VAL A 137 -1.68 -3.92 9.26
N GLU A 138 -1.14 -5.14 9.10
CA GLU A 138 -0.12 -5.77 9.95
C GLU A 138 0.92 -6.44 9.04
N ASP A 139 2.23 -6.23 9.28
CA ASP A 139 3.35 -6.78 8.48
C ASP A 139 3.24 -6.55 6.95
N THR A 140 2.54 -5.50 6.51
CA THR A 140 1.99 -5.43 5.14
C THR A 140 2.52 -4.24 4.33
N VAL A 141 2.82 -4.51 3.04
CA VAL A 141 3.23 -3.52 2.04
C VAL A 141 2.05 -3.09 1.17
N CYS A 142 1.68 -1.82 1.18
CA CYS A 142 0.57 -1.24 0.38
C CYS A 142 1.07 -0.19 -0.60
N TYR A 143 0.54 -0.14 -1.84
CA TYR A 143 0.92 0.94 -2.77
C TYR A 143 0.27 2.28 -2.40
N THR A 144 -1.06 2.30 -2.30
CA THR A 144 -1.88 3.43 -1.82
C THR A 144 -2.84 2.93 -0.75
N VAL A 145 -3.03 3.69 0.34
CA VAL A 145 -4.01 3.36 1.38
C VAL A 145 -5.02 4.50 1.57
N ARG A 146 -6.31 4.14 1.56
CA ARG A 146 -7.44 5.01 1.91
C ARG A 146 -8.40 4.26 2.83
N SER A 147 -8.95 4.97 3.81
CA SER A 147 -10.06 4.48 4.65
C SER A 147 -11.05 5.61 4.88
N GLU A 148 -12.34 5.32 4.92
CA GLU A 148 -13.38 6.26 5.37
C GLU A 148 -13.70 6.08 6.87
N GLY A 149 -13.14 5.04 7.50
CA GLY A 149 -13.44 4.66 8.88
C GLY A 149 -12.19 4.38 9.72
N ASP A 150 -12.38 3.66 10.82
CA ASP A 150 -11.36 3.43 11.84
C ASP A 150 -10.22 2.56 11.30
N THR A 151 -8.99 3.00 11.51
CA THR A 151 -7.80 2.49 10.82
C THR A 151 -6.68 2.23 11.81
N ILE A 152 -6.25 0.97 11.89
CA ILE A 152 -5.11 0.53 12.69
C ILE A 152 -3.99 0.10 11.74
N LEU A 153 -2.81 0.72 11.90
CA LEU A 153 -1.60 0.35 11.16
C LEU A 153 -0.53 -0.13 12.15
N ASP A 154 -0.04 -1.35 11.91
CA ASP A 154 1.05 -2.02 12.62
C ASP A 154 2.06 -2.54 11.59
N ASP A 155 3.36 -2.37 11.86
CA ASP A 155 4.51 -2.65 10.97
C ASP A 155 4.22 -2.53 9.46
N THR A 156 3.57 -1.41 9.11
CA THR A 156 3.03 -1.14 7.79
C THR A 156 4.04 -0.39 6.93
N THR A 157 4.20 -0.82 5.68
CA THR A 157 5.00 -0.10 4.68
C THR A 157 4.10 0.41 3.56
N THR A 158 4.24 1.67 3.16
CA THR A 158 3.63 2.20 1.93
C THR A 158 4.65 2.44 0.82
N ILE A 159 4.20 2.39 -0.44
CA ILE A 159 5.00 2.88 -1.57
C ILE A 159 4.83 4.40 -1.70
N LEU A 160 3.59 4.89 -1.69
CA LEU A 160 3.34 6.34 -1.71
C LEU A 160 3.53 6.97 -0.31
N PRO A 161 4.05 8.21 -0.23
CA PRO A 161 4.27 8.94 1.02
C PRO A 161 3.00 9.55 1.63
N GLN A 162 1.85 8.90 1.45
CA GLN A 162 0.55 9.42 1.91
C GLN A 162 -0.47 8.31 2.15
N ILE A 163 -1.19 8.42 3.27
CA ILE A 163 -2.41 7.68 3.62
C ILE A 163 -3.52 8.69 3.92
N ALA A 164 -4.75 8.38 3.55
CA ALA A 164 -5.94 9.18 3.86
C ALA A 164 -6.95 8.37 4.70
N VAL A 165 -7.44 8.93 5.80
CA VAL A 165 -8.34 8.29 6.77
C VAL A 165 -9.49 9.23 7.17
N GLY A 166 -10.74 8.83 6.92
CA GLY A 166 -11.95 9.57 7.33
C GLY A 166 -12.40 9.31 8.77
N GLY A 167 -12.07 8.14 9.34
CA GLY A 167 -12.34 7.81 10.74
C GLY A 167 -11.13 8.06 11.65
N THR A 168 -11.01 7.29 12.73
CA THR A 168 -9.83 7.37 13.60
C THR A 168 -8.61 6.69 12.96
N LEU A 169 -7.41 7.19 13.29
CA LEU A 169 -6.13 6.58 12.89
C LEU A 169 -5.31 6.24 14.14
N ASP A 170 -5.02 4.96 14.30
CA ASP A 170 -4.22 4.37 15.36
C ASP A 170 -2.91 3.82 14.73
N LEU A 171 -1.77 4.33 15.18
CA LEU A 171 -0.44 3.88 14.74
C LEU A 171 0.19 3.09 15.88
N LYS A 172 0.43 1.80 15.67
CA LYS A 172 1.14 0.93 16.61
C LYS A 172 2.64 1.10 16.49
N THR A 173 3.13 1.16 15.25
CA THR A 173 4.50 1.54 14.89
C THR A 173 4.48 2.61 13.78
N PRO A 174 5.62 3.29 13.50
CA PRO A 174 5.72 4.24 12.39
C PRO A 174 5.54 3.56 11.02
N VAL A 175 4.84 4.22 10.09
CA VAL A 175 4.63 3.69 8.74
C VAL A 175 5.85 3.96 7.87
N THR A 176 6.51 2.91 7.38
CA THR A 176 7.69 3.02 6.51
C THR A 176 7.28 3.38 5.09
N VAL A 177 8.05 4.23 4.39
CA VAL A 177 7.76 4.67 3.02
C VAL A 177 8.89 4.24 2.06
N ALA A 178 8.63 3.18 1.28
CA ALA A 178 9.63 2.58 0.41
C ALA A 178 9.76 3.25 -0.97
N GLY A 179 8.70 3.88 -1.49
CA GLY A 179 8.69 4.40 -2.88
C GLY A 179 9.50 5.67 -3.12
N LEU A 180 10.08 6.25 -2.07
CA LEU A 180 11.00 7.39 -2.15
C LEU A 180 12.47 6.96 -2.17
N GLY A 181 12.77 5.68 -1.89
CA GLY A 181 14.11 5.23 -1.53
C GLY A 181 14.54 5.79 -0.17
N ASP A 182 15.85 5.92 0.01
CA ASP A 182 16.44 6.67 1.13
C ASP A 182 16.25 8.18 0.89
N LEU A 183 15.62 8.87 1.84
CA LEU A 183 15.67 10.33 1.92
C LEU A 183 16.27 10.72 3.27
N ASN A 184 17.24 11.63 3.22
CA ASN A 184 17.89 12.23 4.38
C ASN A 184 16.97 13.27 5.07
N VAL A 185 15.79 12.82 5.56
CA VAL A 185 14.80 13.65 6.25
C VAL A 185 15.22 13.81 7.70
N GLU A 186 15.93 14.90 7.98
CA GLU A 186 16.70 15.06 9.23
C GLU A 186 15.91 14.96 10.53
N GLU A 187 14.60 15.20 10.48
CA GLU A 187 13.67 15.12 11.63
C GLU A 187 13.48 13.68 12.15
N ALA A 188 14.02 12.67 11.46
CA ALA A 188 14.05 11.27 11.92
C ALA A 188 15.30 10.92 12.76
N LYS A 189 16.25 11.85 12.95
CA LYS A 189 17.45 11.67 13.79
C LYS A 189 17.11 11.91 15.26
N THR A 190 17.61 11.10 16.18
CA THR A 190 17.44 11.30 17.65
C THR A 190 18.57 10.58 18.42
N GLU A 191 18.76 10.84 19.72
CA GLU A 191 20.12 10.85 20.32
C GLU A 191 20.93 9.54 20.35
N ALA A 192 20.35 8.34 20.25
CA ALA A 192 21.10 7.07 20.24
C ALA A 192 21.83 6.77 18.91
N ASP A 193 22.21 7.83 18.20
CA ASP A 193 22.42 7.84 16.75
C ASP A 193 23.68 7.03 16.26
N THR A 194 23.52 5.86 15.60
CA THR A 194 24.50 4.95 14.92
C THR A 194 24.85 5.11 13.41
N ALA A 195 25.55 6.15 12.94
CA ALA A 195 26.13 6.38 11.59
C ALA A 195 25.39 5.90 10.28
N ASP A 196 25.51 4.62 9.86
CA ASP A 196 25.72 4.25 8.44
C ASP A 196 24.69 3.34 7.73
N GLU A 197 23.45 3.19 8.22
CA GLU A 197 22.41 2.39 7.51
C GLU A 197 21.39 3.27 6.74
N PRO A 198 21.20 3.09 5.42
CA PRO A 198 20.25 3.87 4.62
C PRO A 198 18.82 3.51 5.01
N ARG A 199 18.14 4.42 5.72
CA ARG A 199 16.82 4.18 6.27
C ARG A 199 15.71 4.70 5.38
N LEU A 200 14.75 3.83 5.08
CA LEU A 200 13.51 4.24 4.43
C LEU A 200 12.77 5.24 5.33
N PRO A 201 12.33 6.40 4.82
CA PRO A 201 11.62 7.42 5.60
C PRO A 201 10.37 6.88 6.30
N VAL A 202 10.10 7.34 7.53
CA VAL A 202 8.94 6.92 8.32
C VAL A 202 7.96 8.05 8.60
N MET A 203 6.66 7.74 8.49
CA MET A 203 5.56 8.58 8.92
C MET A 203 5.15 8.23 10.35
N THR A 204 5.03 9.25 11.18
CA THR A 204 4.80 9.20 12.62
C THR A 204 3.52 9.96 13.00
N ASN A 205 3.22 10.09 14.29
CA ASN A 205 2.12 10.95 14.73
C ASN A 205 2.32 12.45 14.42
N ASN A 206 3.55 12.89 14.13
CA ASN A 206 3.85 14.27 13.73
C ASN A 206 3.54 14.54 12.23
N ASP A 207 3.46 13.47 11.41
CA ASP A 207 3.15 13.52 9.98
C ASP A 207 1.65 13.56 9.69
N ARG A 208 0.83 13.77 10.74
CA ARG A 208 -0.63 13.82 10.69
C ARG A 208 -1.12 15.27 10.53
N TYR A 209 -2.02 15.49 9.58
CA TYR A 209 -2.79 16.74 9.49
C TYR A 209 -4.24 16.47 9.07
N GLU A 210 -5.18 17.31 9.50
CA GLU A 210 -6.57 17.24 9.06
C GLU A 210 -6.85 18.22 7.92
N GLN A 211 -7.61 17.78 6.92
CA GLN A 211 -8.15 18.65 5.88
C GLN A 211 -9.55 18.20 5.48
N ASN A 212 -10.53 19.11 5.53
CA ASN A 212 -11.94 18.86 5.17
C ASN A 212 -12.63 17.70 5.92
N GLY A 213 -12.15 17.36 7.13
CA GLY A 213 -12.64 16.20 7.91
C GLY A 213 -12.01 14.86 7.53
N THR A 214 -10.95 14.85 6.73
CA THR A 214 -10.09 13.68 6.50
C THR A 214 -8.75 13.89 7.21
N THR A 215 -8.33 12.91 8.00
CA THR A 215 -6.96 12.81 8.52
C THR A 215 -6.04 12.31 7.41
N TYR A 216 -4.98 13.03 7.12
CA TYR A 216 -3.90 12.59 6.26
C TYR A 216 -2.67 12.29 7.10
N LEU A 217 -2.03 11.16 6.83
CA LEU A 217 -0.69 10.82 7.29
C LEU A 217 0.23 10.93 6.08
N SER A 218 1.23 11.81 6.10
CA SER A 218 1.94 12.16 4.86
C SER A 218 3.34 12.72 5.11
N LEU A 219 4.35 12.23 4.38
CA LEU A 219 5.66 12.89 4.29
C LEU A 219 5.63 14.10 3.33
N SER A 220 4.56 14.28 2.55
CA SER A 220 4.50 15.34 1.53
C SER A 220 4.81 16.74 2.09
N PRO A 221 4.38 17.16 3.30
CA PRO A 221 4.77 18.44 3.88
C PRO A 221 6.27 18.56 4.20
N ARG A 222 6.93 17.46 4.57
CA ARG A 222 8.38 17.40 4.89
C ARG A 222 9.24 17.38 3.63
N ILE A 223 8.77 16.70 2.58
CA ILE A 223 9.43 16.59 1.27
C ILE A 223 9.24 17.87 0.45
N LEU A 224 8.05 18.47 0.51
CA LEU A 224 7.69 19.73 -0.13
C LEU A 224 7.75 20.89 0.88
N ASN A 225 8.69 20.84 1.84
CA ASN A 225 8.79 21.86 2.89
C ASN A 225 9.30 23.19 2.33
N LEU A 226 8.38 23.92 1.71
CA LEU A 226 8.59 25.25 1.16
C LEU A 226 8.90 26.28 2.23
N GLU A 227 8.56 26.06 3.49
CA GLU A 227 8.95 26.96 4.59
C GLU A 227 10.47 26.84 4.84
N ARG A 228 11.02 25.61 4.86
CA ARG A 228 12.47 25.37 4.98
C ARG A 228 13.25 25.82 3.73
N VAL A 229 12.60 25.87 2.56
CA VAL A 229 13.14 26.51 1.34
C VAL A 229 13.03 28.03 1.41
N THR A 230 11.95 28.58 1.97
CA THR A 230 11.70 30.03 2.08
C THR A 230 12.62 30.65 3.12
N GLU A 231 12.74 30.10 4.33
CA GLU A 231 13.75 30.53 5.31
C GLU A 231 15.16 30.50 4.70
N ARG A 232 15.47 29.50 3.86
CA ARG A 232 16.78 29.42 3.21
C ARG A 232 16.95 30.42 2.06
N LEU A 233 15.87 30.79 1.36
CA LEU A 233 15.87 31.86 0.36
C LEU A 233 15.98 33.23 1.02
N ASP A 234 15.22 33.49 2.08
CA ASP A 234 15.28 34.73 2.86
C ASP A 234 16.69 34.93 3.47
N GLN A 235 17.29 33.88 4.05
CA GLN A 235 18.70 33.89 4.50
C GLN A 235 19.70 34.18 3.37
N LEU A 236 19.44 33.68 2.15
CA LEU A 236 20.27 33.93 0.97
C LEU A 236 20.09 35.36 0.44
N GLU A 237 18.87 35.89 0.47
CA GLU A 237 18.56 37.27 0.06
C GLU A 237 19.19 38.27 1.03
N ASP A 238 19.05 38.07 2.35
CA ASP A 238 19.72 38.89 3.37
C ASP A 238 21.26 38.84 3.24
N ALA A 239 21.85 37.67 3.03
CA ALA A 239 23.31 37.53 2.87
C ALA A 239 23.83 38.20 1.58
N VAL A 240 23.11 38.07 0.46
CA VAL A 240 23.43 38.77 -0.79
C VAL A 240 23.26 40.28 -0.63
N MET A 241 22.20 40.74 0.04
CA MET A 241 21.94 42.17 0.25
C MET A 241 22.96 42.83 1.18
N GLN A 242 23.44 42.14 2.22
CA GLN A 242 24.57 42.61 3.03
C GLN A 242 25.87 42.70 2.21
N THR A 243 26.18 41.67 1.41
CA THR A 243 27.36 41.65 0.54
C THR A 243 27.33 42.78 -0.51
N VAL A 244 26.15 43.10 -1.04
CA VAL A 244 25.93 44.22 -1.99
C VAL A 244 25.97 45.59 -1.30
N ALA A 245 25.58 45.68 -0.02
CA ALA A 245 25.70 46.91 0.76
C ALA A 245 27.17 47.24 1.06
N ASP A 246 27.94 46.28 1.59
CA ASP A 246 29.35 46.47 1.96
C ASP A 246 30.26 46.73 0.75
N THR A 247 29.85 46.31 -0.46
CA THR A 247 30.57 46.61 -1.72
C THR A 247 30.13 47.92 -2.38
N SER A 248 29.18 48.66 -1.80
CA SER A 248 28.70 49.95 -2.37
C SER A 248 29.49 51.19 -1.91
N ASP A 249 30.35 51.05 -0.89
CA ASP A 249 31.14 52.15 -0.31
C ASP A 249 32.64 52.16 -0.74
N ASP A 250 33.11 51.22 -1.58
CA ASP A 250 34.52 51.18 -2.05
C ASP A 250 34.64 50.91 -3.57
N GLU A 251 35.30 51.82 -4.30
CA GLU A 251 35.34 51.82 -5.77
C GLU A 251 36.30 50.75 -6.36
N GLY A 252 35.81 49.52 -6.60
CA GLY A 252 36.41 48.64 -7.61
C GLY A 252 36.48 47.13 -7.34
N ALA A 253 35.84 46.61 -6.29
CA ALA A 253 35.85 45.17 -6.00
C ALA A 253 34.94 44.36 -6.95
N THR A 254 35.52 43.44 -7.73
CA THR A 254 34.77 42.41 -8.48
C THR A 254 35.07 41.02 -7.93
N MET A 255 34.16 40.47 -7.11
CA MET A 255 34.25 39.07 -6.64
C MET A 255 33.84 38.06 -7.72
N GLY A 256 34.38 36.85 -7.59
CA GLY A 256 34.05 35.70 -8.42
C GLY A 256 33.06 34.75 -7.74
N ILE A 257 32.62 33.74 -8.49
CA ILE A 257 31.74 32.66 -8.00
C ILE A 257 32.41 31.84 -6.88
N GLU A 258 33.74 31.75 -6.91
CA GLU A 258 34.55 30.98 -5.95
C GLU A 258 34.48 31.59 -4.54
N ASP A 259 34.47 32.93 -4.43
CA ASP A 259 34.39 33.65 -3.15
C ASP A 259 33.07 33.37 -2.40
N VAL A 260 31.97 33.22 -3.14
CA VAL A 260 30.63 32.93 -2.60
C VAL A 260 30.57 31.55 -1.96
N PHE A 261 31.21 30.54 -2.57
CA PHE A 261 31.21 29.18 -2.01
C PHE A 261 31.98 29.05 -0.70
N SER A 262 33.04 29.86 -0.49
CA SER A 262 33.80 29.90 0.76
C SER A 262 33.04 30.44 1.99
N HIS A 263 31.84 31.00 1.83
CA HIS A 263 31.00 31.48 2.95
C HIS A 263 29.79 30.58 3.25
N LEU A 264 29.68 29.41 2.62
CA LEU A 264 28.54 28.49 2.79
C LEU A 264 28.82 27.25 3.66
N GLU A 265 30.05 27.09 4.18
CA GLU A 265 30.50 26.08 5.16
C GLU A 265 29.87 24.67 5.05
N ALA A 266 29.79 24.13 3.83
CA ALA A 266 29.25 22.80 3.57
C ALA A 266 30.35 21.73 3.61
N ASP A 267 30.38 20.92 4.67
CA ASP A 267 31.23 19.73 4.81
C ASP A 267 30.38 18.50 5.21
N ILE A 268 30.85 17.28 4.91
CA ILE A 268 29.97 16.10 4.73
C ILE A 268 30.41 14.89 5.58
N ASP A 269 29.53 14.37 6.46
CA ASP A 269 29.65 13.02 7.08
C ASP A 269 28.26 12.48 7.59
N PRO A 270 28.06 11.16 7.81
CA PRO A 270 26.75 10.49 7.64
C PRO A 270 25.83 10.27 8.87
N PRO A 271 24.49 10.10 8.60
CA PRO A 271 23.51 9.70 9.62
C PRO A 271 22.37 8.66 9.28
N LYS A 272 21.57 8.03 10.20
CA LYS A 272 21.71 7.37 11.56
C LYS A 272 20.37 6.62 11.99
N PRO A 273 20.32 5.76 13.06
CA PRO A 273 19.18 4.84 13.37
C PRO A 273 18.46 4.76 14.79
N VAL A 274 18.52 5.72 15.72
CA VAL A 274 17.65 5.95 16.94
C VAL A 274 17.43 4.92 18.11
N GLU A 275 16.83 5.41 19.24
CA GLU A 275 16.10 4.79 20.39
C GLU A 275 14.58 5.08 20.26
#